data_AF-A0A4C2A098-F1
#
_entry.id   AF-A0A4C2A098-F1
#
_cell.length_a   1.000
_cell.length_b   1.000
_cell.length_c   1.000
_cell.angle_alpha   90.00
_cell.angle_beta   90.00
_cell.angle_gamma   90.00
#
_symmetry.space_group_name_H-M   'P 1'
#
loop_
_entity.id
_entity.type
_entity.pdbx_description
1 polymer ?
#
loop_
_entity_poly.entity_id
_entity_poly.type
_entity_poly.pdbx_seq_one_letter_code
_entity_poly.pdbx_strand_id
1 'polypeptide(L)'
;MEATGCRLAMTGHRTIVVVSVYLPSPKPLLRSDLRALLALRDAVILFGDFNYKNPRWSCAIMDQNGEKLDRLQGRLEFEIVAHSTATYFPYNDSNRPSTLDIALTKGVALNLNSIETLHSLLSDHRPVLLKWALLTAGGLSPLLKLSTGRECRPRLKKPDTPPLNSIPDDIRTTEEIDHAIDALTSHVRMVVEKCERKVPASSDRRKFPLDILELTRAKNAALRRASAYPTPEYRTYRSESSRSGIPK
;
A
#
# COMPACT_ATOMS: atom_id res chain seq x y z
N MET A 1 0.32 -15.28 -0.93
CA MET A 1 -0.20 -13.93 -1.16
C MET A 1 -1.50 -13.80 -0.41
N GLU A 2 -1.66 -12.70 0.29
CA GLU A 2 -2.91 -12.22 0.85
C GLU A 2 -3.31 -10.98 0.05
N ALA A 3 -4.58 -10.89 -0.30
CA ALA A 3 -5.06 -9.82 -1.15
C ALA A 3 -6.50 -9.45 -0.80
N THR A 4 -6.74 -8.16 -0.63
CA THR A 4 -8.07 -7.59 -0.37
C THR A 4 -8.29 -6.44 -1.33
N GLY A 5 -9.38 -6.45 -2.08
CA GLY A 5 -9.62 -5.43 -3.11
C GLY A 5 -11.01 -4.84 -3.08
N CYS A 6 -11.11 -3.61 -3.55
CA CYS A 6 -12.36 -2.89 -3.77
C CYS A 6 -12.47 -2.43 -5.22
N ARG A 7 -13.68 -2.05 -5.62
CA ARG A 7 -13.97 -1.52 -6.94
C ARG A 7 -14.35 -0.05 -6.80
N LEU A 8 -13.71 0.79 -7.59
CA LEU A 8 -14.00 2.21 -7.70
C LEU A 8 -14.73 2.45 -9.02
N ALA A 9 -16.03 2.77 -8.92
CA ALA A 9 -16.83 3.18 -10.06
C ALA A 9 -16.97 4.70 -10.01
N MET A 10 -16.47 5.38 -11.03
CA MET A 10 -16.54 6.84 -11.15
C MET A 10 -17.42 7.18 -12.36
N THR A 11 -18.34 8.11 -12.18
CA THR A 11 -19.26 8.56 -13.25
C THR A 11 -18.46 9.03 -14.47
N GLY A 12 -18.79 8.51 -15.66
CA GLY A 12 -18.09 8.86 -16.90
C GLY A 12 -16.72 8.18 -17.11
N HIS A 13 -16.29 7.29 -16.21
CA HIS A 13 -14.97 6.65 -16.30
C HIS A 13 -15.02 5.13 -16.19
N ARG A 14 -13.95 4.47 -16.63
CA ARG A 14 -13.77 3.03 -16.47
C ARG A 14 -13.63 2.68 -14.99
N THR A 15 -14.28 1.61 -14.54
CA THR A 15 -14.11 1.08 -13.18
C THR A 15 -12.66 0.65 -12.96
N ILE A 16 -12.05 1.11 -11.87
CA ILE A 16 -10.71 0.70 -11.43
C ILE A 16 -10.86 -0.28 -10.27
N VAL A 17 -10.10 -1.38 -10.29
CA VAL A 17 -9.97 -2.26 -9.13
C VAL A 17 -8.70 -1.89 -8.39
N VAL A 18 -8.81 -1.64 -7.09
CA VAL A 18 -7.65 -1.44 -6.22
C VAL A 18 -7.55 -2.64 -5.28
N VAL A 19 -6.38 -3.26 -5.22
CA VAL A 19 -6.11 -4.43 -4.40
C VAL A 19 -4.92 -4.15 -3.50
N SER A 20 -5.15 -4.20 -2.19
CA SER A 20 -4.08 -4.30 -1.20
C SER A 20 -3.49 -5.69 -1.23
N VAL A 21 -2.16 -5.81 -1.33
CA VAL A 21 -1.44 -7.08 -1.41
C VAL A 21 -0.40 -7.18 -0.29
N TYR A 22 -0.37 -8.33 0.39
CA TYR A 22 0.72 -8.70 1.29
C TYR A 22 1.31 -10.06 0.86
N LEU A 23 2.63 -10.08 0.68
CA LEU A 23 3.39 -11.28 0.35
C LEU A 23 4.40 -11.54 1.47
N PRO A 24 4.14 -12.53 2.36
CA PRO A 24 5.09 -12.88 3.39
C PRO A 24 6.41 -13.38 2.79
N SER A 25 7.55 -12.92 3.29
CA SER A 25 8.85 -13.53 2.96
C SER A 25 9.05 -14.82 3.78
N PRO A 26 9.57 -15.92 3.21
CA PRO A 26 10.09 -16.10 1.85
C PRO A 26 9.10 -16.76 0.87
N LYS A 27 7.79 -16.49 0.98
CA LYS A 27 6.77 -17.18 0.17
C LYS A 27 6.96 -16.88 -1.33
N PRO A 28 7.02 -17.90 -2.20
CA PRO A 28 7.28 -17.70 -3.62
C PRO A 28 6.10 -17.03 -4.33
N LEU A 29 6.42 -16.19 -5.31
CA LEU A 29 5.41 -15.59 -6.19
C LEU A 29 4.83 -16.64 -7.14
N LEU A 30 3.52 -16.87 -7.10
CA LEU A 30 2.84 -17.71 -8.09
C LEU A 30 2.38 -16.85 -9.27
N ARG A 31 2.80 -17.23 -10.48
CA ARG A 31 2.38 -16.56 -11.72
C ARG A 31 0.87 -16.61 -11.91
N SER A 32 0.22 -17.70 -11.48
CA SER A 32 -1.23 -17.88 -11.52
C SER A 32 -1.95 -16.81 -10.70
N ASP A 33 -1.47 -16.56 -9.48
CA ASP A 33 -2.09 -15.63 -8.54
C ASP A 33 -1.99 -14.20 -9.07
N LEU A 34 -0.79 -13.80 -9.51
CA LEU A 34 -0.58 -12.48 -10.10
C LEU A 34 -1.43 -12.30 -11.37
N ARG A 35 -1.50 -13.32 -12.23
CA ARG A 35 -2.35 -13.29 -13.43
C ARG A 35 -3.82 -13.15 -13.07
N ALA A 36 -4.30 -13.86 -12.05
CA ALA A 36 -5.69 -13.79 -11.61
C ALA A 36 -6.05 -12.39 -11.07
N LEU A 37 -5.18 -11.79 -10.25
CA LEU A 37 -5.37 -10.43 -9.74
C LEU A 37 -5.37 -9.39 -10.86
N LEU A 38 -4.41 -9.45 -11.78
CA LEU A 38 -4.33 -8.53 -12.92
C LEU A 38 -5.46 -8.71 -13.94
N ALA A 39 -6.17 -9.84 -13.90
CA ALA A 39 -7.32 -10.13 -14.75
C ALA A 39 -8.67 -9.76 -14.11
N LEU A 40 -8.68 -9.16 -12.91
CA LEU A 40 -9.93 -8.78 -12.22
C LEU A 40 -10.78 -7.82 -13.06
N ARG A 41 -10.14 -6.85 -13.73
CA ARG A 41 -10.75 -5.90 -14.67
C ARG A 41 -9.72 -5.38 -15.68
N ASP A 42 -10.20 -4.51 -16.55
CA ASP A 42 -9.39 -3.83 -17.56
C ASP A 42 -8.42 -2.82 -16.93
N ALA A 43 -8.81 -2.22 -15.80
CA ALA A 43 -7.98 -1.31 -15.00
C ALA A 43 -7.80 -1.86 -13.58
N VAL A 44 -6.57 -2.19 -13.20
CA VAL A 44 -6.22 -2.77 -11.90
C VAL A 44 -4.98 -2.08 -11.33
N ILE A 45 -5.04 -1.77 -10.04
CA ILE A 45 -3.90 -1.35 -9.22
C ILE A 45 -3.74 -2.39 -8.11
N LEU A 46 -2.62 -3.08 -8.08
CA LEU A 46 -2.17 -3.88 -6.93
C LEU A 46 -1.18 -3.03 -6.14
N PHE A 47 -1.29 -2.97 -4.82
CA PHE A 47 -0.39 -2.15 -4.02
C PHE A 47 -0.20 -2.74 -2.63
N GLY A 48 1.01 -2.70 -2.10
CA GLY A 48 1.31 -3.12 -0.74
C GLY A 48 2.70 -3.72 -0.63
N ASP A 49 2.93 -4.50 0.42
CA ASP A 49 4.23 -5.08 0.73
C ASP A 49 4.43 -6.41 -0.01
N PHE A 50 5.28 -6.36 -1.03
CA PHE A 50 5.63 -7.53 -1.82
C PHE A 50 6.77 -8.34 -1.20
N ASN A 51 7.54 -7.76 -0.26
CA ASN A 51 8.78 -8.34 0.27
C ASN A 51 9.83 -8.76 -0.79
N TYR A 52 9.74 -8.24 -2.01
CA TYR A 52 10.61 -8.63 -3.12
C TYR A 52 11.63 -7.54 -3.43
N LYS A 53 12.86 -7.95 -3.65
CA LYS A 53 14.00 -7.05 -3.83
C LYS A 53 14.51 -7.09 -5.26
N ASN A 54 14.58 -5.92 -5.89
CA ASN A 54 15.20 -5.74 -7.19
C ASN A 54 15.81 -4.33 -7.29
N PRO A 55 17.04 -4.18 -7.82
CA PRO A 55 17.66 -2.88 -8.05
C PRO A 55 16.80 -1.91 -8.88
N ARG A 56 15.92 -2.41 -9.76
CA ARG A 56 14.99 -1.58 -10.55
C ARG A 56 14.04 -0.72 -9.72
N TRP A 57 13.74 -1.11 -8.49
CA TRP A 57 12.94 -0.33 -7.55
C TRP A 57 13.72 0.07 -6.29
N SER A 58 15.03 0.33 -6.43
CA SER A 58 15.89 0.86 -5.37
C SER A 58 16.22 -0.10 -4.21
N CYS A 59 16.14 -1.42 -4.45
CA CYS A 59 16.74 -2.39 -3.52
C CYS A 59 18.24 -2.58 -3.79
N ALA A 60 19.03 -2.75 -2.74
CA ALA A 60 20.47 -2.99 -2.88
C ALA A 60 20.83 -4.37 -3.48
N ILE A 61 19.91 -5.33 -3.38
CA ILE A 61 20.10 -6.70 -3.85
C ILE A 61 18.93 -7.12 -4.74
N MET A 62 19.18 -8.09 -5.62
CA MET A 62 18.15 -8.79 -6.37
C MET A 62 17.88 -10.14 -5.69
N ASP A 63 16.62 -10.44 -5.39
CA ASP A 63 16.20 -11.78 -4.96
C ASP A 63 15.43 -12.51 -6.07
N GLN A 64 15.21 -13.82 -5.88
CA GLN A 64 14.55 -14.67 -6.87
C GLN A 64 13.12 -14.22 -7.18
N ASN A 65 12.40 -13.68 -6.20
CA ASN A 65 11.02 -13.23 -6.41
C ASN A 65 10.98 -11.88 -7.13
N GLY A 66 11.92 -10.98 -6.83
CA GLY A 66 12.11 -9.71 -7.51
C GLY A 66 12.51 -9.90 -8.97
N GLU A 67 13.41 -10.84 -9.26
CA GLU A 67 13.75 -11.23 -10.63
C GLU A 67 12.53 -11.83 -11.36
N LYS A 68 11.79 -12.71 -10.68
CA LYS A 68 10.59 -13.35 -11.26
C LYS A 68 9.50 -12.34 -11.57
N LEU A 69 9.23 -11.40 -10.66
CA LEU A 69 8.25 -10.34 -10.87
C LEU A 69 8.64 -9.47 -12.07
N ASP A 70 9.91 -9.10 -12.15
CA ASP A 70 10.45 -8.29 -13.24
C ASP A 70 10.27 -8.95 -14.62
N ARG A 71 10.60 -10.25 -14.73
CA ARG A 71 10.38 -11.04 -15.95
C ARG A 71 8.90 -11.20 -16.32
N LEU A 72 7.99 -11.11 -15.34
CA LEU A 72 6.55 -11.21 -15.58
C LEU A 72 5.94 -9.90 -16.09
N GLN A 73 6.61 -8.76 -15.91
CA GLN A 73 6.12 -7.44 -16.29
C GLN A 73 5.63 -7.41 -17.75
N GLY A 74 6.51 -7.73 -18.71
CA GLY A 74 6.15 -7.75 -20.13
C GLY A 74 5.21 -8.89 -20.53
N ARG A 75 5.21 -10.01 -19.79
CA ARG A 75 4.37 -11.19 -20.11
C ARG A 75 2.92 -11.07 -19.65
N LEU A 76 2.68 -10.23 -18.65
CA LEU A 76 1.35 -9.99 -18.06
C LEU A 76 0.86 -8.56 -18.29
N GLU A 77 1.68 -7.72 -18.94
CA GLU A 77 1.39 -6.34 -19.34
C GLU A 77 0.95 -5.47 -18.15
N PHE A 78 1.77 -5.46 -17.10
CA PHE A 78 1.63 -4.50 -16.00
C PHE A 78 2.86 -3.61 -15.92
N GLU A 79 2.74 -2.50 -15.21
CA GLU A 79 3.86 -1.61 -14.89
C GLU A 79 4.19 -1.74 -13.41
N ILE A 80 5.48 -1.61 -13.07
CA ILE A 80 5.95 -1.57 -11.68
C ILE A 80 6.14 -0.11 -11.31
N VAL A 81 5.46 0.30 -10.26
CA VAL A 81 5.48 1.65 -9.69
C VAL A 81 6.08 1.54 -8.30
N ALA A 82 7.17 2.24 -8.05
CA ALA A 82 7.84 2.21 -6.76
C ALA A 82 8.40 3.59 -6.41
N HIS A 83 8.51 3.86 -5.11
CA HIS A 83 9.20 5.06 -4.64
C HIS A 83 10.71 4.91 -4.86
N SER A 84 11.39 6.01 -5.18
CA SER A 84 12.85 6.00 -5.41
C SER A 84 13.66 5.81 -4.14
N THR A 85 13.05 6.06 -2.97
CA THR A 85 13.64 5.81 -1.65
C THR A 85 13.02 4.60 -0.97
N ALA A 86 13.80 3.98 -0.07
CA ALA A 86 13.37 2.82 0.70
C ALA A 86 12.08 3.07 1.48
N THR A 87 11.24 2.04 1.54
CA THR A 87 9.97 2.03 2.27
C THR A 87 10.08 1.20 3.53
N TYR A 88 11.02 0.27 3.58
CA TYR A 88 11.34 -0.58 4.73
C TYR A 88 12.71 -0.21 5.33
N PHE A 89 12.73 0.04 6.63
CA PHE A 89 13.89 0.41 7.44
C PHE A 89 14.00 -0.59 8.60
N PRO A 90 14.86 -1.60 8.48
CA PRO A 90 15.04 -2.59 9.54
C PRO A 90 15.60 -1.94 10.80
N TYR A 91 15.19 -2.42 11.98
CA TYR A 91 15.69 -1.92 13.27
C TYR A 91 17.18 -2.23 13.51
N ASN A 92 17.69 -3.29 12.89
CA ASN A 92 19.11 -3.60 12.93
C ASN A 92 19.82 -2.77 11.86
N ASP A 93 20.66 -1.81 12.29
CA ASP A 93 21.46 -0.93 11.43
C ASP A 93 22.39 -1.69 10.46
N SER A 94 22.70 -2.96 10.75
CA SER A 94 23.48 -3.83 9.85
C SER A 94 22.69 -4.25 8.60
N ASN A 95 21.36 -4.24 8.68
CA ASN A 95 20.49 -4.57 7.55
C ASN A 95 20.25 -3.32 6.70
N ARG A 96 20.34 -3.47 5.38
CA ARG A 96 20.12 -2.36 4.47
C ARG A 96 18.61 -2.07 4.30
N PRO A 97 18.20 -0.78 4.29
CA PRO A 97 16.85 -0.39 3.88
C PRO A 97 16.50 -0.93 2.49
N SER A 98 15.21 -1.17 2.25
CA SER A 98 14.71 -1.74 1.00
C SER A 98 13.38 -1.09 0.60
N THR A 99 13.09 -1.04 -0.69
CA THR A 99 11.76 -0.66 -1.19
C THR A 99 10.95 -1.93 -1.39
N LEU A 100 10.07 -2.24 -0.43
CA LEU A 100 9.25 -3.47 -0.46
C LEU A 100 7.78 -3.15 -0.78
N ASP A 101 7.36 -1.92 -0.49
CA ASP A 101 6.03 -1.41 -0.76
C ASP A 101 5.99 -0.84 -2.18
N ILE A 102 5.40 -1.60 -3.10
CA ILE A 102 5.34 -1.27 -4.53
C ILE A 102 3.90 -1.39 -5.04
N ALA A 103 3.63 -0.71 -6.16
CA ALA A 103 2.40 -0.84 -6.92
C ALA A 103 2.64 -1.55 -8.25
N LEU A 104 1.68 -2.38 -8.66
CA LEU A 104 1.58 -2.94 -9.99
C LEU A 104 0.33 -2.39 -10.67
N THR A 105 0.45 -1.80 -11.85
CA THR A 105 -0.70 -1.21 -12.55
C THR A 105 -0.91 -1.87 -13.90
N LYS A 106 -2.16 -2.13 -14.26
CA LYS A 106 -2.55 -2.65 -15.58
C LYS A 106 -3.76 -1.91 -16.10
N GLY A 107 -3.65 -1.36 -17.31
CA GLY A 107 -4.74 -0.68 -18.02
C GLY A 107 -5.34 0.53 -17.28
N VAL A 108 -4.58 1.14 -16.37
CA VAL A 108 -4.97 2.36 -15.65
C VAL A 108 -4.66 3.57 -16.50
N ALA A 109 -5.71 4.27 -16.97
CA ALA A 109 -5.59 5.48 -17.79
C ALA A 109 -5.54 6.77 -16.94
N LEU A 110 -4.94 6.70 -15.75
CA LEU A 110 -4.69 7.84 -14.88
C LEU A 110 -3.20 8.18 -14.90
N ASN A 111 -2.88 9.45 -14.69
CA ASN A 111 -1.50 9.84 -14.46
C ASN A 111 -1.15 9.70 -12.99
N LEU A 112 -0.05 9.01 -12.70
CA LEU A 112 0.57 9.06 -11.41
C LEU A 112 1.30 10.40 -11.28
N ASN A 113 0.76 11.29 -10.45
CA ASN A 113 1.29 12.62 -10.23
C ASN A 113 2.48 12.61 -9.28
N SER A 114 2.35 11.88 -8.17
CA SER A 114 3.42 11.73 -7.20
C SER A 114 3.34 10.41 -6.45
N ILE A 115 4.50 9.99 -5.98
CA ILE A 115 4.68 8.92 -5.00
C ILE A 115 5.41 9.58 -3.84
N GLU A 116 4.85 9.46 -2.64
CA GLU A 116 5.41 10.10 -1.44
C GLU A 116 5.47 9.08 -0.31
N THR A 117 6.56 9.06 0.46
CA THR A 117 6.60 8.34 1.73
C THR A 117 6.15 9.25 2.86
N LEU A 118 5.15 8.83 3.61
CA LEU A 118 4.72 9.52 4.83
C LEU A 118 5.61 9.11 6.00
N HIS A 119 5.85 10.05 6.91
CA HIS A 119 6.72 9.86 8.08
C HIS A 119 5.91 9.70 9.38
N SER A 120 4.62 9.34 9.26
CA SER A 120 3.63 9.50 10.33
C SER A 120 3.38 8.25 11.18
N LEU A 121 4.03 7.11 10.92
CA LEU A 121 3.85 5.86 11.68
C LEU A 121 5.18 5.30 12.22
N LEU A 122 5.13 4.61 13.38
CA LEU A 122 6.30 4.00 14.06
C LEU A 122 6.70 2.61 13.54
N SER A 123 6.22 2.22 12.37
CA SER A 123 6.61 0.97 11.77
C SER A 123 8.02 1.09 11.18
N ASP A 124 8.70 -0.06 11.11
CA ASP A 124 9.82 -0.28 10.20
C ASP A 124 9.45 -0.02 8.73
N HIS A 125 8.17 -0.06 8.36
CA HIS A 125 7.66 0.46 7.10
C HIS A 125 7.25 1.94 7.18
N ARG A 126 7.59 2.70 6.15
CA ARG A 126 7.07 4.03 5.88
C ARG A 126 5.86 3.92 4.96
N PRO A 127 4.70 4.48 5.34
CA PRO A 127 3.53 4.48 4.46
C PRO A 127 3.85 5.13 3.13
N VAL A 128 3.35 4.54 2.05
CA VAL A 128 3.52 5.05 0.69
C VAL A 128 2.18 5.58 0.19
N LEU A 129 2.19 6.82 -0.29
CA LEU A 129 1.03 7.51 -0.86
C LEU A 129 1.22 7.64 -2.38
N LEU A 130 0.29 7.07 -3.13
CA LEU A 130 0.20 7.21 -4.59
C LEU A 130 -0.88 8.23 -4.93
N LYS A 131 -0.52 9.36 -5.55
CA LYS A 131 -1.47 10.38 -6.00
C LYS A 131 -1.71 10.23 -7.50
N TRP A 132 -2.94 9.92 -7.86
CA TRP A 132 -3.37 9.78 -9.25
C TRP A 132 -4.27 10.94 -9.66
N ALA A 133 -4.06 11.49 -10.86
CA ALA A 133 -4.95 12.50 -11.43
C ALA A 133 -5.41 12.12 -12.83
N LEU A 134 -6.54 12.73 -13.21
CA LEU A 134 -7.04 12.69 -14.57
C LEU A 134 -6.07 13.40 -15.51
N LEU A 135 -5.96 12.93 -16.74
CA LEU A 135 -5.27 13.64 -17.80
C LEU A 135 -6.00 14.96 -18.10
N THR A 136 -5.60 16.06 -17.46
CA THR A 136 -5.93 17.40 -17.94
C THR A 136 -4.91 17.81 -19.00
N ALA A 137 -5.40 18.29 -20.13
CA ALA A 137 -4.55 18.76 -21.22
C ALA A 137 -3.65 19.89 -20.71
N GLY A 138 -2.34 19.63 -20.56
CA GLY A 138 -1.33 20.69 -20.37
C GLY A 138 -0.27 20.50 -19.26
N GLY A 139 -0.26 19.43 -18.47
CA GLY A 139 0.71 19.27 -17.37
C GLY A 139 1.93 18.39 -17.72
N LEU A 140 3.13 18.97 -17.73
CA LEU A 140 4.41 18.27 -17.85
C LEU A 140 4.58 17.20 -16.74
N SER A 141 5.16 16.05 -17.10
CA SER A 141 5.53 14.99 -16.16
C SER A 141 7.03 14.72 -16.22
N PRO A 142 7.73 14.63 -15.08
CA PRO A 142 8.94 13.84 -14.99
C PRO A 142 8.68 12.70 -13.99
N LEU A 143 8.45 11.47 -14.46
CA LEU A 143 8.75 10.27 -13.68
C LEU A 143 8.80 9.03 -14.60
N LEU A 144 9.75 8.13 -14.33
CA LEU A 144 10.08 6.93 -15.09
C LEU A 144 8.88 5.98 -15.24
N LYS A 145 8.12 6.14 -16.33
CA LYS A 145 7.16 5.14 -16.83
C LYS A 145 7.92 4.15 -17.72
N LEU A 146 7.97 2.88 -17.35
CA LEU A 146 8.44 1.81 -18.25
C LEU A 146 7.23 1.11 -18.87
N SER A 147 6.92 1.44 -20.13
CA SER A 147 5.76 0.90 -20.86
C SER A 147 6.16 0.26 -22.20
N THR A 148 5.52 -0.86 -22.53
CA THR A 148 5.33 -1.41 -23.88
C THR A 148 4.27 -2.52 -23.78
N GLY A 149 3.11 -2.35 -24.43
CA GLY A 149 1.91 -3.15 -24.19
C GLY A 149 1.41 -3.97 -25.39
N ARG A 150 0.42 -4.86 -25.16
CA ARG A 150 -0.72 -5.18 -26.05
C ARG A 150 -1.68 -6.24 -25.46
N GLU A 151 -2.96 -5.89 -25.48
CA GLU A 151 -4.17 -6.44 -24.84
C GLU A 151 -4.62 -7.87 -25.23
N CYS A 152 -5.17 -8.65 -24.28
CA CYS A 152 -6.27 -9.65 -24.45
C CYS A 152 -6.80 -10.24 -23.10
N ARG A 153 -8.12 -10.54 -23.02
CA ARG A 153 -8.91 -11.00 -21.83
C ARG A 153 -9.06 -12.55 -21.76
N PRO A 154 -9.44 -13.19 -20.61
CA PRO A 154 -10.87 -13.36 -20.25
C PRO A 154 -11.20 -13.37 -18.72
N ARG A 155 -12.51 -13.48 -18.45
CA ARG A 155 -13.28 -13.27 -17.20
C ARG A 155 -13.01 -14.24 -16.04
N LEU A 156 -13.09 -13.72 -14.80
CA LEU A 156 -13.33 -14.49 -13.57
C LEU A 156 -14.50 -13.90 -12.75
N LYS A 157 -15.04 -14.71 -11.82
CA LYS A 157 -16.28 -14.45 -11.05
C LYS A 157 -16.25 -13.14 -10.26
N LYS A 158 -17.38 -12.41 -10.30
CA LYS A 158 -17.63 -11.20 -9.52
C LYS A 158 -17.54 -11.54 -8.01
N PRO A 159 -16.86 -10.73 -7.19
CA PRO A 159 -17.15 -10.71 -5.76
C PRO A 159 -18.55 -10.10 -5.55
N ASP A 160 -19.40 -10.78 -4.78
CA ASP A 160 -20.72 -10.31 -4.37
C ASP A 160 -20.60 -9.31 -3.22
N THR A 161 -19.99 -8.15 -3.49
CA THR A 161 -20.03 -7.02 -2.57
C THR A 161 -21.25 -6.17 -2.89
N PRO A 162 -22.16 -5.93 -1.92
CA PRO A 162 -23.29 -5.03 -2.15
C PRO A 162 -22.75 -3.62 -2.42
N PRO A 163 -23.41 -2.83 -3.29
CA PRO A 163 -23.01 -1.46 -3.56
C PRO A 163 -23.32 -0.54 -2.36
N LEU A 164 -22.49 0.47 -2.15
CA LEU A 164 -22.66 1.49 -1.11
C LEU A 164 -23.74 2.49 -1.58
N ASN A 165 -25.01 2.12 -1.46
CA ASN A 165 -26.13 2.93 -1.97
C ASN A 165 -26.73 3.90 -0.94
N SER A 166 -26.12 4.03 0.25
CA SER A 166 -26.71 4.74 1.39
C SER A 166 -26.14 6.14 1.62
N ILE A 167 -25.22 6.60 0.78
CA ILE A 167 -24.61 7.94 0.92
C ILE A 167 -25.19 8.84 -0.17
N PRO A 168 -25.88 9.93 0.19
CA PRO A 168 -26.36 10.90 -0.79
C PRO A 168 -25.19 11.62 -1.49
N ASP A 169 -25.38 11.97 -2.77
CA ASP A 169 -24.36 12.63 -3.60
C ASP A 169 -24.07 14.08 -3.16
N ASP A 170 -24.96 14.67 -2.37
CA ASP A 170 -24.88 16.05 -1.89
C ASP A 170 -25.07 16.05 -0.37
N ILE A 171 -24.05 16.49 0.34
CA ILE A 171 -23.98 16.54 1.81
C ILE A 171 -23.86 18.01 2.21
N ARG A 172 -24.91 18.54 2.82
CA ARG A 172 -25.05 19.97 3.12
C ARG A 172 -25.22 20.28 4.59
N THR A 173 -25.55 19.27 5.40
CA THR A 173 -25.78 19.43 6.84
C THR A 173 -24.79 18.61 7.65
N THR A 174 -24.54 19.01 8.90
CA THR A 174 -23.70 18.27 9.84
C THR A 174 -24.24 16.88 10.14
N GLU A 175 -25.55 16.74 10.18
CA GLU A 175 -26.26 15.47 10.40
C GLU A 175 -26.06 14.50 9.22
N GLU A 176 -26.05 15.01 7.99
CA GLU A 176 -25.74 14.22 6.79
C GLU A 176 -24.26 13.79 6.75
N ILE A 177 -23.34 14.62 7.26
CA ILE A 177 -21.93 14.25 7.41
C ILE A 177 -21.81 13.06 8.37
N ASP A 178 -22.42 13.14 9.55
CA ASP A 178 -22.35 12.07 10.55
C ASP A 178 -23.00 10.78 10.01
N HIS A 179 -24.14 10.90 9.33
CA HIS A 179 -24.79 9.76 8.68
C HIS A 179 -23.91 9.14 7.57
N ALA A 180 -23.22 9.95 6.77
CA ALA A 180 -22.31 9.45 5.74
C ALA A 180 -21.09 8.75 6.34
N ILE A 181 -20.54 9.28 7.44
CA ILE A 181 -19.45 8.64 8.21
C ILE A 181 -19.91 7.29 8.75
N ASP A 182 -21.10 7.22 9.36
CA ASP A 182 -21.66 5.99 9.91
C ASP A 182 -21.97 4.95 8.83
N ALA A 183 -22.53 5.39 7.69
CA ALA A 183 -22.82 4.52 6.55
C ALA A 183 -21.53 3.93 5.94
N LEU A 184 -20.51 4.76 5.75
CA LEU A 184 -19.20 4.32 5.25
C LEU A 184 -18.54 3.36 6.24
N THR A 185 -18.52 3.72 7.53
CA THR A 185 -17.91 2.91 8.60
C THR A 185 -18.58 1.55 8.71
N SER A 186 -19.90 1.51 8.66
CA SER A 186 -20.69 0.28 8.70
C SER A 186 -20.44 -0.60 7.47
N HIS A 187 -20.33 0.00 6.29
CA HIS A 187 -20.04 -0.72 5.07
C HIS A 187 -18.64 -1.32 5.07
N VAL A 188 -17.63 -0.56 5.47
CA VAL A 188 -16.25 -1.07 5.62
C VAL A 188 -16.23 -2.23 6.61
N ARG A 189 -16.91 -2.11 7.76
CA ARG A 189 -17.01 -3.19 8.75
C ARG A 189 -17.62 -4.45 8.15
N MET A 190 -18.73 -4.33 7.42
CA MET A 190 -19.40 -5.45 6.75
C MET A 190 -18.53 -6.10 5.67
N VAL A 191 -17.81 -5.31 4.87
CA VAL A 191 -16.88 -5.83 3.86
C VAL A 191 -15.72 -6.56 4.52
N VAL A 192 -15.16 -6.01 5.60
CA VAL A 192 -14.09 -6.65 6.39
C VAL A 192 -14.59 -7.98 6.95
N GLU A 193 -15.74 -8.02 7.61
CA GLU A 193 -16.33 -9.26 8.16
C GLU A 193 -16.56 -10.34 7.09
N LYS A 194 -17.01 -9.96 5.88
CA LYS A 194 -17.20 -10.90 4.77
C LYS A 194 -15.90 -11.37 4.15
N CYS A 195 -14.84 -10.56 4.21
CA CYS A 195 -13.52 -10.89 3.67
C CYS A 195 -12.61 -11.57 4.70
N GLU A 196 -12.95 -11.52 5.99
CA GLU A 196 -12.22 -12.19 7.06
C GLU A 196 -12.36 -13.72 6.95
N ARG A 197 -11.23 -14.41 6.92
CA ARG A 197 -11.19 -15.86 7.20
C ARG A 197 -11.25 -16.04 8.71
N LYS A 198 -12.16 -16.88 9.20
CA LYS A 198 -12.10 -17.40 10.58
C LYS A 198 -10.85 -18.27 10.74
N VAL A 199 -9.80 -17.68 11.30
CA VAL A 199 -8.65 -18.41 11.84
C VAL A 199 -8.99 -18.79 13.28
N PRO A 200 -8.72 -20.03 13.74
CA PRO A 200 -8.89 -20.40 15.13
C PRO A 200 -8.12 -19.42 16.02
N ALA A 201 -8.77 -18.90 17.06
CA ALA A 201 -8.13 -17.99 17.98
C ALA A 201 -7.00 -18.72 18.74
N SER A 202 -5.74 -18.51 18.33
CA SER A 202 -4.65 -18.65 19.29
C SER A 202 -4.76 -17.48 20.26
N SER A 203 -5.20 -17.77 21.47
CA SER A 203 -5.33 -16.83 22.57
C SER A 203 -3.96 -16.28 22.96
N ASP A 204 -3.60 -15.10 22.45
CA ASP A 204 -2.77 -14.15 23.21
C ASP A 204 -2.84 -12.75 22.58
N ARG A 205 -3.98 -12.06 22.71
CA ARG A 205 -3.95 -10.59 22.58
C ARG A 205 -3.33 -10.02 23.86
N ARG A 206 -2.00 -10.14 23.99
CA ARG A 206 -1.25 -9.40 25.00
C ARG A 206 -1.48 -7.91 24.75
N LYS A 207 -2.22 -7.26 25.65
CA LYS A 207 -2.16 -5.81 25.76
C LYS A 207 -0.74 -5.47 26.21
N PHE A 208 -0.03 -4.64 25.45
CA PHE A 208 1.27 -4.16 25.85
C PHE A 208 1.16 -3.44 27.20
N PRO A 209 2.07 -3.71 28.14
CA PRO A 209 2.15 -2.97 29.39
C PRO A 209 2.28 -1.44 29.17
N LEU A 210 1.83 -0.65 30.15
CA LEU A 210 1.68 0.82 30.02
C LEU A 210 3.01 1.54 29.76
N ASP A 211 4.10 1.03 30.32
CA ASP A 211 5.48 1.47 30.08
C ASP A 211 5.88 1.34 28.59
N ILE A 212 5.52 0.25 27.92
CA ILE A 212 5.75 0.07 26.47
C ILE A 212 4.95 1.10 25.66
N LEU A 213 3.72 1.39 26.08
CA LEU A 213 2.89 2.42 25.45
C LEU A 213 3.48 3.83 25.63
N GLU A 214 4.03 4.13 26.81
CA GLU A 214 4.69 5.40 27.10
C GLU A 214 6.00 5.57 26.31
N LEU A 215 6.82 4.53 26.23
CA LEU A 215 8.02 4.50 25.38
C LEU A 215 7.66 4.71 23.91
N THR A 216 6.56 4.09 23.46
CA THR A 216 6.03 4.27 22.10
C THR A 216 5.59 5.72 21.86
N ARG A 217 4.92 6.36 22.82
CA ARG A 217 4.51 7.78 22.73
C ARG A 217 5.71 8.72 22.72
N ALA A 218 6.70 8.51 23.57
CA ALA A 218 7.92 9.31 23.65
C ALA A 218 8.72 9.23 22.33
N LYS A 219 8.91 8.01 21.80
CA LYS A 219 9.56 7.77 20.50
C LYS A 219 8.83 8.51 19.35
N ASN A 220 7.49 8.45 19.35
CA ASN A 220 6.63 9.16 18.40
C ASN A 220 6.80 10.68 18.44
N ALA A 221 6.92 11.25 19.63
CA ALA A 221 7.09 12.70 19.81
C ALA A 221 8.45 13.17 19.30
N ALA A 222 9.53 12.43 19.62
CA ALA A 222 10.88 12.73 19.16
C ALA A 222 11.00 12.68 17.63
N LEU A 223 10.39 11.66 17.00
CA LEU A 223 10.40 11.50 15.54
C LEU A 223 9.62 12.60 14.82
N ARG A 224 8.45 13.01 15.35
CA ARG A 224 7.69 14.16 14.81
C ARG A 224 8.50 15.45 14.89
N ARG A 225 9.19 15.67 16.02
CA ARG A 225 10.04 16.86 16.22
C ARG A 225 11.24 16.89 15.27
N ALA A 226 11.92 15.76 15.09
CA ALA A 226 13.05 15.64 14.15
C ALA A 226 12.64 15.77 12.67
N SER A 227 11.39 15.40 12.34
CA SER A 227 10.85 15.56 10.99
C SER A 227 10.42 17.00 10.72
N ALA A 228 9.82 17.67 11.71
CA ALA A 228 9.44 19.08 11.61
C ALA A 228 10.66 20.02 11.61
N TYR A 229 11.71 19.66 12.36
CA TYR A 229 12.92 20.47 12.51
C TYR A 229 14.16 19.58 12.37
N PRO A 230 14.71 19.41 11.17
CA PRO A 230 15.81 18.48 10.90
C PRO A 230 17.19 19.04 11.29
N THR A 231 17.38 19.41 12.56
CA THR A 231 18.70 19.84 13.11
C THR A 231 19.58 18.63 13.48
N PRO A 232 20.91 18.79 13.60
CA PRO A 232 21.81 17.73 14.05
C PRO A 232 21.42 17.15 15.41
N GLU A 233 21.00 17.96 16.38
CA GLU A 233 20.60 17.46 17.70
C GLU A 233 19.36 16.55 17.62
N TYR A 234 18.36 16.93 16.82
CA TYR A 234 17.14 16.13 16.68
C TYR A 234 17.36 14.82 15.90
N ARG A 235 18.37 14.76 15.02
CA ARG A 235 18.78 13.50 14.38
C ARG A 235 19.44 12.54 15.38
N THR A 236 20.27 13.06 16.28
CA THR A 236 20.90 12.27 17.35
C THR A 236 19.84 11.74 18.31
N TYR A 237 18.93 12.59 18.76
CA TYR A 237 17.81 12.19 19.64
C TYR A 237 16.92 11.11 19.02
N ARG A 238 16.68 11.21 17.70
CA ARG A 238 15.99 10.18 16.91
C ARG A 238 16.74 8.84 16.92
N SER A 239 18.06 8.87 16.75
CA SER A 239 18.88 7.66 16.75
C SER A 239 18.91 6.99 18.13
N GLU A 240 18.98 7.77 19.21
CA GLU A 240 18.98 7.29 20.59
C GLU A 240 17.62 6.68 20.98
N SER A 241 16.52 7.35 20.65
CA SER A 241 15.15 6.85 20.89
C SER A 241 14.82 5.57 20.10
N SER A 242 15.58 5.30 19.03
CA SER A 242 15.44 4.07 18.24
C SER A 242 16.26 2.90 18.82
N ARG A 243 17.25 3.18 19.68
CA ARG A 243 18.13 2.21 20.34
C ARG A 243 17.64 1.75 21.71
N SER A 244 16.77 2.50 22.38
CA SER A 244 16.17 2.07 23.65
C SER A 244 15.20 0.89 23.41
N GLY A 245 15.73 -0.32 23.60
CA GLY A 245 15.06 -1.57 23.32
C GLY A 245 13.69 -1.69 24.00
N ILE A 246 12.68 -1.99 23.18
CA ILE A 246 11.42 -2.59 23.63
C ILE A 246 11.57 -4.09 23.32
N PRO A 247 11.59 -4.99 24.32
CA PRO A 247 11.53 -6.43 24.07
C PRO A 247 10.19 -6.79 23.43
N LYS A 248 10.20 -7.76 22.51
CA LYS A 248 9.02 -8.28 21.81
C LYS A 248 8.01 -8.92 22.75
#